data_AF-A0A368ECK8-F1
#
_entry.id   AF-A0A368ECK8-F1
#
_cell.length_a   1.000
_cell.length_b   1.000
_cell.length_c   1.000
_cell.angle_alpha   90.00
_cell.angle_beta   90.00
_cell.angle_gamma   90.00
#
_symmetry.space_group_name_H-M   'P 1'
#
loop_
_entity.id
_entity.type
_entity.pdbx_description
1 polymer ?
#
loop_
_entity_poly.entity_id
_entity_poly.type
_entity_poly.pdbx_seq_one_letter_code
_entity_poly.pdbx_strand_id
1 'polypeptide(L)'
;MKPQDLRNMVRKMERDGHAPWQLEMAGEHVELPAIWQCDGPASLDYMLPLARAMGGPIYWLTGQEKGPHPHAHGIAQRGINHDRQFWLQSNDDRDMSWVLREILRHEPRACILAFRPMNMGMQETRKLRLAAESGHSLLALMSWPQNVPGVDARMSFGPNPTGFLCQRSLVIKRHHHRRLPPKQWHHEVQLVPPSVHLAAPMAPGNCPEGSSIAMGA
;
A
#
# COMPACT_ATOMS: atom_id res chain seq x y z
N MET A 1 -13.06 18.45 -25.59
CA MET A 1 -11.62 18.17 -25.80
C MET A 1 -11.50 17.21 -26.96
N LYS A 2 -10.69 17.50 -27.99
CA LYS A 2 -10.65 16.64 -29.19
C LYS A 2 -9.80 15.39 -28.90
N PRO A 3 -10.12 14.21 -29.47
CA PRO A 3 -9.36 12.97 -29.22
C PRO A 3 -7.87 13.05 -29.55
N GLN A 4 -7.50 13.95 -30.47
CA GLN A 4 -6.12 14.23 -30.85
C GLN A 4 -5.32 14.92 -29.73
N ASP A 5 -5.97 15.78 -28.94
CA ASP A 5 -5.34 16.52 -27.84
C ASP A 5 -4.95 15.56 -26.69
N LEU A 6 -5.78 14.54 -26.46
CA LEU A 6 -5.55 13.51 -25.44
C LEU A 6 -4.34 12.63 -25.80
N ARG A 7 -4.20 12.25 -27.07
CA ARG A 7 -3.04 11.47 -27.55
C ARG A 7 -1.75 12.28 -27.51
N ASN A 8 -1.81 13.57 -27.83
CA ASN A 8 -0.65 14.45 -27.78
C ASN A 8 -0.22 14.72 -26.33
N MET A 9 -1.18 14.81 -25.40
CA MET A 9 -0.92 14.92 -23.97
C MET A 9 -0.32 13.64 -23.38
N VAL A 10 -0.84 12.46 -23.75
CA VAL A 10 -0.26 11.17 -23.33
C VAL A 10 1.15 11.00 -23.89
N ARG A 11 1.38 11.31 -25.17
CA ARG A 11 2.72 11.27 -25.78
C ARG A 11 3.68 12.31 -25.19
N LYS A 12 3.15 13.44 -24.69
CA LYS A 12 3.91 14.45 -23.96
C LYS A 12 4.26 13.96 -22.55
N MET A 13 3.32 13.31 -21.84
CA MET A 13 3.58 12.65 -20.56
C MET A 13 4.59 11.50 -20.68
N GLU A 14 4.54 10.74 -21.78
CA GLU A 14 5.52 9.70 -22.12
C GLU A 14 6.90 10.29 -22.50
N ARG A 15 6.94 11.43 -23.21
CA ARG A 15 8.18 12.12 -23.58
C ARG A 15 8.84 12.86 -22.42
N ASP A 16 8.04 13.45 -21.54
CA ASP A 16 8.54 14.34 -20.50
C ASP A 16 9.17 13.56 -19.34
N GLY A 17 8.92 12.24 -19.18
CA GLY A 17 9.69 11.30 -18.33
C GLY A 17 9.93 11.68 -16.86
N HIS A 18 9.39 12.80 -16.38
CA HIS A 18 9.90 13.52 -15.21
C HIS A 18 8.81 14.27 -14.45
N ALA A 19 7.52 14.07 -14.72
CA ALA A 19 6.51 14.63 -13.83
C ALA A 19 6.55 13.80 -12.53
N PRO A 20 7.10 14.32 -11.41
CA PRO A 20 6.96 13.61 -10.14
C PRO A 20 5.46 13.48 -9.91
N TRP A 21 4.99 12.26 -9.67
CA TRP A 21 3.59 12.03 -9.34
C TRP A 21 3.20 13.00 -8.22
N GLN A 22 2.27 13.91 -8.49
CA GLN A 22 1.78 14.81 -7.47
C GLN A 22 0.66 14.07 -6.75
N LEU A 23 0.93 13.69 -5.51
CA LEU A 23 -0.06 13.16 -4.60
C LEU A 23 -0.71 14.33 -3.88
N GLU A 24 -2.03 14.46 -3.98
CA GLU A 24 -2.75 15.33 -3.07
C GLU A 24 -2.85 14.63 -1.72
N MET A 25 -2.11 15.14 -0.73
CA MET A 25 -2.17 14.68 0.65
C MET A 25 -2.83 15.75 1.51
N ALA A 26 -4.06 15.47 1.96
CA ALA A 26 -4.82 16.36 2.82
C ALA A 26 -4.89 17.81 2.28
N GLY A 27 -5.15 17.95 0.97
CA GLY A 27 -5.26 19.24 0.29
C GLY A 27 -3.93 19.90 -0.10
N GLU A 28 -2.78 19.24 0.12
CA GLU A 28 -1.46 19.72 -0.32
C GLU A 28 -0.93 18.83 -1.44
N HIS A 29 -0.48 19.44 -2.54
CA HIS A 29 0.27 18.70 -3.56
C HIS A 29 1.66 18.37 -3.05
N VAL A 30 1.93 17.08 -2.88
CA VAL A 30 3.23 16.56 -2.46
C VAL A 30 3.78 15.71 -3.58
N GLU A 31 5.03 15.96 -3.97
CA GLU A 31 5.73 15.09 -4.92
C GLU A 31 5.93 13.71 -4.30
N LEU A 32 5.64 12.68 -5.08
CA LEU A 32 5.75 11.30 -4.62
C LEU A 32 7.22 10.95 -4.36
N PRO A 33 7.60 10.62 -3.10
CA PRO A 33 8.94 10.12 -2.80
C PRO A 33 9.18 8.77 -3.48
N ALA A 34 10.41 8.53 -3.96
CA ALA A 34 10.79 7.22 -4.51
C ALA A 34 10.88 6.16 -3.40
N ILE A 35 11.41 6.54 -2.23
CA ILE A 35 11.41 5.71 -1.02
C ILE A 35 10.68 6.42 0.12
N TRP A 36 9.62 5.78 0.60
CA TRP A 36 8.77 6.29 1.65
C TRP A 36 8.80 5.37 2.87
N GLN A 37 9.07 5.91 4.05
CA GLN A 37 8.84 5.21 5.30
C GLN A 37 7.48 5.62 5.88
N CYS A 38 6.61 4.64 6.09
CA CYS A 38 5.24 4.83 6.56
C CYS A 38 5.02 4.02 7.85
N ASP A 39 4.78 4.74 8.94
CA ASP A 39 4.60 4.15 10.26
C ASP A 39 3.16 4.33 10.74
N GLY A 40 2.69 3.40 11.58
CA GLY A 40 1.38 3.49 12.24
C GLY A 40 0.25 2.69 11.57
N PRO A 41 -0.85 2.46 12.31
CA PRO A 41 -1.87 1.48 11.96
C PRO A 41 -2.69 1.84 10.72
N ALA A 42 -2.78 3.11 10.35
CA ALA A 42 -3.55 3.59 9.21
C ALA A 42 -2.70 3.83 7.95
N SER A 43 -1.42 3.47 7.98
CA SER A 43 -0.50 3.69 6.85
C SER A 43 -0.96 2.99 5.57
N LEU A 44 -1.47 1.76 5.69
CA LEU A 44 -1.96 0.99 4.54
C LEU A 44 -3.20 1.63 3.90
N ASP A 45 -4.09 2.26 4.68
CA ASP A 45 -5.26 2.97 4.16
C ASP A 45 -4.87 4.14 3.25
N TYR A 46 -3.69 4.72 3.46
CA TYR A 46 -3.12 5.78 2.61
C TYR A 46 -2.37 5.21 1.41
N MET A 47 -1.63 4.12 1.61
CA MET A 47 -0.80 3.56 0.54
C MET A 47 -1.64 2.84 -0.53
N LEU A 48 -2.78 2.24 -0.17
CA LEU A 48 -3.62 1.51 -1.12
C LEU A 48 -4.21 2.41 -2.24
N PRO A 49 -4.84 3.57 -1.95
CA PRO A 49 -5.30 4.47 -3.00
C PRO A 49 -4.18 4.95 -3.94
N LEU A 50 -2.99 5.16 -3.38
CA LEU A 50 -1.81 5.55 -4.15
C LEU A 50 -1.32 4.41 -5.06
N ALA A 51 -1.15 3.20 -4.53
CA ALA A 51 -0.80 2.01 -5.30
C ALA A 51 -1.83 1.74 -6.42
N ARG A 52 -3.12 2.00 -6.15
CA ARG A 52 -4.17 1.95 -7.17
C ARG A 52 -3.92 2.97 -8.27
N ALA A 53 -3.66 4.22 -7.91
CA ALA A 53 -3.46 5.35 -8.83
C ALA A 53 -2.20 5.20 -9.69
N MET A 54 -1.13 4.59 -9.18
CA MET A 54 0.09 4.31 -9.95
C MET A 54 -0.15 3.38 -11.15
N GLY A 55 -1.17 2.53 -11.09
CA GLY A 55 -1.59 1.68 -12.21
C GLY A 55 -0.68 0.49 -12.55
N GLY A 56 0.56 0.44 -12.04
CA GLY A 56 1.51 -0.65 -12.24
C GLY A 56 1.31 -1.86 -11.31
N PRO A 57 2.21 -2.85 -11.34
CA PRO A 57 2.17 -4.01 -10.45
C PRO A 57 2.40 -3.60 -8.98
N ILE A 58 1.79 -4.34 -8.06
CA ILE A 58 1.88 -4.14 -6.61
C ILE A 58 2.58 -5.36 -6.03
N TYR A 59 3.75 -5.13 -5.47
CA TYR A 59 4.56 -6.15 -4.83
C TYR A 59 4.44 -6.04 -3.32
N TRP A 60 4.02 -7.12 -2.69
CA TRP A 60 3.94 -7.24 -1.26
C TRP A 60 5.18 -7.97 -0.76
N LEU A 61 6.01 -7.29 0.02
CA LEU A 61 7.15 -7.91 0.67
C LEU A 61 6.78 -8.22 2.12
N THR A 62 6.55 -9.52 2.38
CA THR A 62 6.30 -10.04 3.72
C THR A 62 7.48 -10.89 4.18
N GLY A 63 7.72 -10.89 5.49
CA GLY A 63 8.71 -11.78 6.10
C GLY A 63 8.19 -13.22 6.21
N GLN A 64 9.10 -14.15 6.51
CA GLN A 64 8.72 -15.51 6.92
C GLN A 64 7.98 -15.53 8.26
N GLU A 65 8.31 -14.59 9.15
CA GLU A 65 7.55 -14.38 10.37
C GLU A 65 6.17 -13.86 10.00
N LYS A 66 5.12 -14.26 10.75
CA LYS A 66 3.70 -13.90 10.55
C LYS A 66 3.50 -12.38 10.57
N GLY A 67 3.94 -11.71 9.52
CA GLY A 67 3.68 -10.31 9.27
C GLY A 67 2.23 -10.12 8.90
N PRO A 68 1.74 -8.88 8.93
CA PRO A 68 0.40 -8.59 8.47
C PRO A 68 0.28 -9.00 7.00
N HIS A 69 -0.46 -10.08 6.75
CA HIS A 69 -0.89 -10.45 5.41
C HIS A 69 -2.23 -9.75 5.19
N PRO A 70 -2.27 -8.63 4.46
CA PRO A 70 -3.53 -7.95 4.23
C PRO A 70 -4.53 -8.90 3.57
N HIS A 71 -5.74 -8.91 4.11
CA HIS A 71 -6.81 -9.78 3.67
C HIS A 71 -7.22 -9.44 2.23
N ALA A 72 -7.13 -10.42 1.33
CA ALA A 72 -7.34 -10.21 -0.10
C ALA A 72 -8.68 -9.54 -0.42
N HIS A 73 -9.77 -9.96 0.22
CA HIS A 73 -11.08 -9.34 0.00
C HIS A 73 -11.12 -7.88 0.46
N GLY A 74 -10.43 -7.54 1.55
CA GLY A 74 -10.33 -6.15 2.01
C GLY A 74 -9.55 -5.26 1.04
N ILE A 75 -8.52 -5.82 0.41
CA ILE A 75 -7.78 -5.15 -0.68
C ILE A 75 -8.68 -4.96 -1.92
N ALA A 76 -9.45 -6.00 -2.30
CA ALA A 76 -10.39 -5.94 -3.42
C ALA A 76 -11.45 -4.84 -3.26
N GLN A 77 -12.03 -4.71 -2.06
CA GLN A 77 -13.00 -3.66 -1.72
C GLN A 77 -12.44 -2.24 -1.88
N ARG A 78 -11.11 -2.07 -1.85
CA ARG A 78 -10.43 -0.80 -2.10
C ARG A 78 -10.17 -0.53 -3.59
N GLY A 79 -10.60 -1.43 -4.47
CA GLY A 79 -10.49 -1.30 -5.93
C GLY A 79 -9.11 -1.67 -6.47
N ILE A 80 -8.37 -2.52 -5.77
CA ILE A 80 -7.12 -3.10 -6.27
C ILE A 80 -7.42 -4.39 -7.04
N ASN A 81 -6.98 -4.48 -8.29
CA ASN A 81 -7.10 -5.70 -9.07
C ASN A 81 -6.15 -6.78 -8.52
N HIS A 82 -6.65 -8.01 -8.36
CA HIS A 82 -5.87 -9.18 -7.94
C HIS A 82 -4.77 -9.54 -8.95
N ASP A 83 -5.00 -9.35 -10.25
CA ASP A 83 -4.03 -9.68 -11.31
C ASP A 83 -2.78 -8.79 -11.28
N ARG A 84 -2.80 -7.71 -10.49
CA ARG A 84 -1.69 -6.79 -10.31
C ARG A 84 -0.89 -7.08 -9.05
N GLN A 85 -1.24 -8.10 -8.27
CA GLN A 85 -0.66 -8.33 -6.95
C GLN A 85 0.31 -9.51 -6.96
N PHE A 86 1.51 -9.27 -6.46
CA PHE A 86 2.59 -10.25 -6.39
C PHE A 86 3.14 -10.30 -4.98
N TRP A 87 3.41 -11.49 -4.46
CA TRP A 87 4.02 -11.68 -3.15
C TRP A 87 5.48 -12.05 -3.31
N LEU A 88 6.34 -11.30 -2.62
CA LEU A 88 7.78 -11.52 -2.61
C LEU A 88 8.18 -12.04 -1.24
N GLN A 89 8.96 -13.11 -1.24
CA GLN A 89 9.49 -13.71 -0.03
C GLN A 89 10.95 -14.11 -0.26
N SER A 90 11.81 -13.73 0.67
CA SER A 90 13.20 -14.20 0.73
C SER A 90 13.68 -14.21 2.17
N ASN A 91 14.62 -15.10 2.46
CA ASN A 91 15.27 -15.22 3.76
C ASN A 91 16.58 -14.42 3.82
N ASP A 92 17.08 -13.95 2.67
CA ASP A 92 18.31 -13.14 2.57
C ASP A 92 17.98 -11.71 2.13
N ASP A 93 18.45 -10.75 2.93
CA ASP A 93 18.32 -9.32 2.65
C ASP A 93 19.09 -8.89 1.40
N ARG A 94 20.20 -9.56 1.07
CA ARG A 94 21.00 -9.26 -0.14
C ARG A 94 20.23 -9.60 -1.40
N ASP A 95 19.68 -10.81 -1.45
CA ASP A 95 18.84 -11.27 -2.56
C ASP A 95 17.61 -10.38 -2.70
N MET A 96 16.95 -10.07 -1.57
CA MET A 96 15.80 -9.18 -1.59
C MET A 96 16.17 -7.78 -2.09
N SER A 97 17.28 -7.18 -1.63
CA SER A 97 17.75 -5.89 -2.13
C SER A 97 18.02 -5.92 -3.64
N TRP A 98 18.59 -7.02 -4.14
CA TRP A 98 18.81 -7.20 -5.58
C TRP A 98 17.49 -7.28 -6.35
N VAL A 99 16.55 -8.12 -5.91
CA VAL A 99 15.21 -8.27 -6.51
C VAL A 99 14.45 -6.95 -6.52
N LEU A 100 14.44 -6.23 -5.39
CA LEU A 100 13.79 -4.93 -5.28
C LEU A 100 14.36 -3.93 -6.29
N ARG A 101 15.68 -3.87 -6.46
CA ARG A 101 16.29 -2.99 -7.48
C ARG A 101 15.85 -3.35 -8.89
N GLU A 102 15.77 -4.64 -9.21
CA GLU A 102 15.38 -5.09 -10.54
C GLU A 102 13.94 -4.72 -10.85
N ILE A 103 13.02 -5.01 -9.92
CA ILE A 103 11.61 -4.60 -10.02
C ILE A 103 11.50 -3.09 -10.14
N LEU A 104 12.10 -2.34 -9.24
CA LEU A 104 12.01 -0.88 -9.22
C LEU A 104 12.51 -0.24 -10.53
N ARG A 105 13.52 -0.86 -11.18
CA ARG A 105 14.12 -0.36 -12.41
C ARG A 105 13.33 -0.76 -13.66
N HIS A 106 12.84 -1.99 -13.72
CA HIS A 106 12.32 -2.58 -14.95
C HIS A 106 10.80 -2.68 -15.02
N GLU A 107 10.11 -2.67 -13.87
CA GLU A 107 8.65 -2.63 -13.80
C GLU A 107 8.18 -1.18 -13.67
N PRO A 108 7.63 -0.57 -14.74
CA PRO A 108 7.23 0.83 -14.70
C PRO A 108 6.06 1.02 -13.73
N ARG A 109 6.17 2.03 -12.86
CA ARG A 109 5.13 2.39 -11.88
C ARG A 109 4.81 1.25 -10.90
N ALA A 110 5.78 0.38 -10.63
CA ALA A 110 5.63 -0.63 -9.61
C ALA A 110 5.47 0.03 -8.22
N CYS A 111 4.59 -0.54 -7.40
CA CYS A 111 4.44 -0.13 -6.02
C CYS A 111 4.82 -1.30 -5.11
N ILE A 112 5.88 -1.14 -4.33
CA ILE A 112 6.36 -2.15 -3.41
C ILE A 112 5.96 -1.76 -1.99
N LEU A 113 5.18 -2.61 -1.32
CA LEU A 113 4.73 -2.43 0.06
C LEU A 113 5.47 -3.44 0.95
N ALA A 114 6.49 -2.97 1.67
CA ALA A 114 7.39 -3.80 2.46
C ALA A 114 7.03 -3.78 3.94
N PHE A 115 6.47 -4.89 4.44
CA PHE A 115 6.11 -5.09 5.86
C PHE A 115 7.17 -5.86 6.65
N ARG A 116 8.33 -6.13 6.04
CA ARG A 116 9.44 -6.84 6.63
C ARG A 116 10.62 -5.88 6.79
N PRO A 117 11.12 -5.65 8.02
CA PRO A 117 12.36 -4.93 8.21
C PRO A 117 13.51 -5.62 7.49
N MET A 118 14.31 -4.84 6.77
CA MET A 118 15.55 -5.24 6.10
C MET A 118 16.69 -4.37 6.60
N ASN A 119 17.89 -4.93 6.67
CA ASN A 119 19.08 -4.16 6.98
C ASN A 119 19.46 -3.25 5.80
N MET A 120 19.08 -1.97 5.88
CA MET A 120 19.32 -0.98 4.83
C MET A 120 20.18 0.17 5.35
N GLY A 121 21.43 0.20 4.90
CA GLY A 121 22.32 1.35 5.09
C GLY A 121 22.12 2.41 4.00
N MET A 122 22.71 3.60 4.21
CA MET A 122 22.61 4.75 3.30
C MET A 122 22.94 4.41 1.82
N GLN A 123 23.95 3.56 1.61
CA GLN A 123 24.37 3.16 0.25
C GLN A 123 23.30 2.30 -0.44
N GLU A 124 22.70 1.34 0.26
CA GLU A 124 21.65 0.48 -0.30
C GLU A 124 20.37 1.29 -0.55
N THR A 125 19.96 2.16 0.40
CA THR A 125 18.83 3.08 0.19
C THR A 125 19.04 3.96 -1.04
N ARG A 126 20.26 4.46 -1.27
CA ARG A 126 20.57 5.25 -2.47
C ARG A 126 20.44 4.43 -3.76
N LYS A 127 20.90 3.18 -3.78
CA LYS A 127 20.77 2.31 -4.96
C LYS A 127 19.30 2.01 -5.27
N LEU A 128 18.49 1.72 -4.24
CA LEU A 128 17.06 1.49 -4.38
C LEU A 128 16.34 2.74 -4.89
N ARG A 129 16.71 3.93 -4.39
CA ARG A 129 16.15 5.19 -4.87
C ARG A 129 16.42 5.38 -6.35
N LEU A 130 17.67 5.23 -6.80
CA LEU A 130 18.01 5.42 -8.20
C LEU A 130 17.28 4.43 -9.11
N ALA A 131 17.06 3.20 -8.64
CA ALA A 131 16.24 2.24 -9.36
C ALA A 131 14.78 2.69 -9.43
N ALA A 132 14.19 3.11 -8.31
CA ALA A 132 12.82 3.59 -8.23
C ALA A 132 12.57 4.85 -9.08
N GLU A 133 13.50 5.80 -9.07
CA GLU A 133 13.47 6.98 -9.93
C GLU A 133 13.51 6.60 -11.42
N SER A 134 14.29 5.58 -11.78
CA SER A 134 14.39 5.08 -13.17
C SER A 134 13.10 4.43 -13.67
N GLY A 135 12.40 3.65 -12.83
CA GLY A 135 11.15 2.99 -13.20
C GLY A 135 9.88 3.78 -12.85
N HIS A 136 10.03 4.99 -12.32
CA HIS A 136 8.91 5.78 -11.75
C HIS A 136 8.09 4.99 -10.72
N SER A 137 8.79 4.18 -9.94
CA SER A 137 8.26 3.21 -8.99
C SER A 137 8.38 3.73 -7.56
N LEU A 138 7.62 3.11 -6.66
CA LEU A 138 7.56 3.47 -5.25
C LEU A 138 7.98 2.27 -4.39
N LEU A 139 8.89 2.51 -3.46
CA LEU A 139 9.16 1.61 -2.35
C LEU A 139 8.62 2.21 -1.04
N ALA A 140 7.54 1.64 -0.52
CA ALA A 140 6.99 1.99 0.78
C ALA A 140 7.44 0.97 1.84
N LEU A 141 8.19 1.47 2.82
CA LEU A 141 8.67 0.73 3.99
C LEU A 141 7.62 0.90 5.09
N MET A 142 6.89 -0.17 5.37
CA MET A 142 5.73 -0.19 6.26
C MET A 142 6.12 -0.73 7.63
N SER A 143 5.65 -0.07 8.69
CA SER A 143 5.81 -0.54 10.09
C SER A 143 7.26 -0.83 10.47
N TRP A 144 8.19 0.04 10.05
CA TRP A 144 9.61 -0.18 10.29
C TRP A 144 9.96 0.25 11.73
N PRO A 145 10.56 -0.63 12.56
CA PRO A 145 10.83 -0.30 13.96
C PRO A 145 11.90 0.77 14.12
N GLN A 146 12.73 1.00 13.09
CA GLN A 146 13.83 1.94 13.11
C GLN A 146 13.77 2.92 11.94
N ASN A 147 14.38 4.08 12.13
CA ASN A 147 14.53 5.08 11.10
C ASN A 147 15.50 4.59 10.02
N VAL A 148 15.00 4.38 8.80
CA VAL A 148 15.86 4.00 7.69
C VAL A 148 16.66 5.22 7.21
N PRO A 149 18.00 5.11 7.12
CA PRO A 149 18.83 6.21 6.65
C PRO A 149 18.61 6.47 5.17
N GLY A 150 18.49 7.75 4.82
CA GLY A 150 18.45 8.19 3.43
C GLY A 150 17.14 7.94 2.70
N VAL A 151 16.01 7.79 3.40
CA VAL A 151 14.66 7.79 2.78
C VAL A 151 14.27 9.18 2.26
N ASP A 152 13.39 9.27 1.27
CA ASP A 152 12.93 10.55 0.73
C ASP A 152 11.89 11.21 1.64
N ALA A 153 11.00 10.40 2.22
CA ALA A 153 9.97 10.86 3.14
C ALA A 153 9.77 9.88 4.30
N ARG A 154 9.46 10.41 5.48
CA ARG A 154 9.00 9.64 6.64
C ARG A 154 7.72 10.23 7.19
N MET A 155 6.70 9.39 7.30
CA MET A 155 5.37 9.79 7.74
C MET A 155 4.79 8.79 8.71
N SER A 156 4.01 9.29 9.68
CA SER A 156 3.24 8.46 10.61
C SER A 156 1.75 8.72 10.47
N PHE A 157 0.97 7.65 10.53
CA PHE A 157 -0.48 7.64 10.37
C PHE A 157 -1.10 6.99 11.61
N GLY A 158 -1.71 7.80 12.46
CA GLY A 158 -2.26 7.33 13.73
C GLY A 158 -3.63 7.91 14.03
N PRO A 159 -4.41 7.27 14.92
CA PRO A 159 -5.64 7.87 15.41
C PRO A 159 -5.33 9.16 16.17
N ASN A 160 -6.24 10.12 16.10
CA ASN A 160 -6.21 11.29 16.95
C ASN A 160 -6.60 10.86 18.38
N PRO A 161 -5.71 11.02 19.37
CA PRO A 161 -6.02 10.61 20.74
C PRO A 161 -7.12 11.46 21.38
N THR A 162 -7.41 12.65 20.84
CA THR A 162 -8.31 13.64 21.44
C THR A 162 -9.72 13.66 20.84
N GLY A 163 -10.06 12.70 19.97
CA GLY A 163 -11.37 12.63 19.31
C GLY A 163 -12.48 12.00 20.15
N PHE A 164 -13.72 12.43 19.95
CA PHE A 164 -14.90 11.75 20.51
C PHE A 164 -15.02 10.32 19.92
N LEU A 165 -15.55 9.37 20.70
CA LEU A 165 -15.68 7.95 20.30
C LEU A 165 -16.43 7.73 18.97
N CYS A 166 -17.31 8.65 18.60
CA CYS A 166 -18.09 8.65 17.37
C CYS A 166 -17.39 9.33 16.17
N GLN A 167 -16.26 10.02 16.39
CA GLN A 167 -15.43 10.65 15.36
C GLN A 167 -14.01 10.09 15.42
N ARG A 168 -13.72 9.09 14.58
CA ARG A 168 -12.34 8.67 14.35
C ARG A 168 -11.66 9.72 13.46
N SER A 169 -10.97 10.66 14.08
CA SER A 169 -10.03 11.52 13.35
C SER A 169 -8.68 10.83 13.25
N LEU A 170 -8.05 10.99 12.09
CA LEU A 170 -6.71 10.53 11.79
C LEU A 170 -5.74 11.70 11.86
N VAL A 171 -4.60 11.48 12.50
CA VAL A 171 -3.46 12.39 12.48
C VAL A 171 -2.41 11.83 11.52
N ILE A 172 -2.07 12.64 10.53
CA ILE A 172 -0.97 12.37 9.60
C ILE A 172 0.16 13.32 9.99
N LYS A 173 1.37 12.79 10.20
CA LYS A 173 2.55 13.60 10.48
C LYS A 173 3.62 13.33 9.46
N ARG A 174 4.15 14.38 8.85
CA ARG A 174 5.39 14.38 8.06
C ARG A 174 6.54 14.71 9.00
N HIS A 175 7.34 13.69 9.33
CA HIS A 175 8.53 13.84 10.17
C HIS A 175 9.73 14.30 9.34
N HIS A 176 9.84 13.79 8.12
CA HIS A 176 10.92 14.11 7.20
C HIS A 176 10.40 14.11 5.76
N HIS A 177 10.88 15.05 4.96
CA HIS A 177 10.75 15.05 3.51
C HIS A 177 11.90 15.85 2.92
N ARG A 178 12.50 15.38 1.83
CA ARG A 178 13.71 16.03 1.25
C ARG A 178 13.50 17.47 0.83
N ARG A 179 12.27 17.83 0.44
CA ARG A 179 11.92 19.14 -0.15
C ARG A 179 10.92 19.95 0.66
N LEU A 180 10.31 19.35 1.70
CA LEU A 180 9.19 19.96 2.40
C LEU A 180 9.41 19.93 3.91
N PRO A 181 9.04 20.98 4.64
CA PRO A 181 9.25 21.04 6.09
C PRO A 181 8.33 20.04 6.81
N PRO A 182 8.65 19.62 8.05
CA PRO A 182 7.73 18.86 8.87
C PRO A 182 6.36 19.53 8.99
N LYS A 183 5.30 18.74 8.92
CA LYS A 183 3.91 19.24 8.98
C LYS A 183 2.98 18.16 9.53
N GLN A 184 1.90 18.58 10.17
CA GLN A 184 0.87 17.70 10.70
C GLN A 184 -0.49 18.11 10.14
N TRP A 185 -1.29 17.10 9.78
CA TRP A 185 -2.66 17.26 9.33
C TRP A 185 -3.59 16.45 10.23
N HIS A 186 -4.82 16.93 10.35
CA HIS A 186 -5.92 16.25 11.02
C HIS A 186 -7.00 15.98 9.97
N HIS A 187 -7.38 14.72 9.79
CA HIS A 187 -8.40 14.31 8.84
C HIS A 187 -9.54 13.63 9.59
N GLU A 188 -10.78 14.05 9.36
CA GLU A 188 -11.93 13.37 9.93
C GLU A 188 -12.30 12.18 9.03
N VAL A 189 -12.34 10.97 9.60
CA VAL A 189 -12.79 9.79 8.86
C VAL A 189 -14.27 9.59 9.18
N GLN A 190 -15.14 9.81 8.18
CA GLN A 190 -16.53 9.40 8.30
C GLN A 190 -16.59 7.87 8.41
N LEU A 191 -17.05 7.40 9.56
CA LEU A 191 -17.34 5.99 9.76
C LEU A 191 -18.71 5.70 9.13
N VAL A 192 -18.73 4.80 8.15
CA VAL A 192 -19.97 4.08 7.86
C VAL A 192 -20.13 3.07 9.01
N PRO A 193 -21.15 3.21 9.88
CA PRO A 193 -21.33 2.25 10.97
C PRO A 193 -21.50 0.86 10.38
N PRO A 194 -20.74 -0.15 10.87
CA PRO A 194 -20.90 -1.52 10.39
C PRO A 194 -22.32 -1.98 10.73
N SER A 195 -23.11 -2.31 9.71
CA SER A 195 -24.39 -2.98 9.91
C SER A 195 -24.08 -4.45 10.21
N VAL A 196 -24.08 -4.81 11.48
CA VAL A 196 -23.98 -6.23 11.87
C VAL A 196 -25.38 -6.82 11.77
N HIS A 197 -25.67 -7.45 10.64
CA HIS A 197 -26.81 -8.34 10.55
C HIS A 197 -26.39 -9.67 11.18
N LEU A 198 -27.02 -10.04 12.30
CA LEU A 198 -27.01 -11.43 12.72
C LEU A 198 -27.60 -12.22 11.56
N ALA A 199 -26.82 -13.14 10.98
CA ALA A 199 -27.37 -14.12 10.05
C ALA A 199 -28.54 -14.76 10.79
N ALA A 200 -29.74 -14.71 10.19
CA ALA A 200 -30.89 -15.40 10.74
C ALA A 200 -30.46 -16.85 11.03
N PRO A 201 -30.81 -17.41 12.20
CA PRO A 201 -30.47 -18.81 12.48
C PRO A 201 -30.93 -19.62 11.27
N MET A 202 -30.00 -20.39 10.68
CA MET A 202 -30.37 -21.33 9.63
C MET A 202 -31.55 -22.11 10.18
N ALA A 203 -32.71 -22.02 9.51
CA ALA A 203 -33.84 -22.86 9.84
C ALA A 203 -33.31 -24.31 9.89
N PRO A 204 -33.65 -25.09 10.93
CA PRO A 204 -33.21 -26.48 11.02
C PRO A 204 -33.57 -27.13 9.69
N GLY A 205 -32.54 -27.49 8.93
CA GLY A 205 -32.71 -27.99 7.59
C GLY A 205 -33.61 -29.21 7.61
N ASN A 206 -34.41 -29.35 6.56
CA ASN A 206 -34.80 -30.64 6.04
C ASN A 206 -33.57 -31.55 6.06
N CYS A 207 -33.49 -32.44 7.04
CA CYS A 207 -32.69 -33.65 6.93
C CYS A 207 -33.24 -34.41 5.73
N PRO A 208 -32.45 -34.72 4.69
CA PRO A 208 -32.85 -35.76 3.76
C PRO A 208 -32.89 -37.06 4.56
N GLU A 209 -34.09 -37.63 4.71
CA GLU A 209 -34.30 -38.94 5.31
C GLU A 209 -33.39 -39.97 4.63
N GLY A 210 -32.69 -40.73 5.48
CA GLY A 210 -31.74 -41.73 5.06
C GLY A 210 -32.37 -42.80 4.18
N SER A 211 -31.70 -43.11 3.08
CA SER A 211 -31.92 -44.31 2.28
C SER A 211 -31.86 -45.54 3.18
N SER A 212 -32.98 -46.24 3.27
CA SER A 212 -33.12 -47.54 3.91
C SER A 212 -32.12 -48.55 3.32
N ILE A 213 -31.22 -49.07 4.15
CA ILE A 213 -30.49 -50.31 3.88
C ILE A 213 -31.23 -51.41 4.63
N ALA A 214 -32.01 -52.20 3.90
CA ALA A 214 -32.54 -53.45 4.39
C ALA A 214 -31.42 -54.49 4.44
N MET A 215 -31.03 -54.94 5.63
CA MET A 215 -30.32 -56.20 5.84
C MET A 215 -31.32 -57.22 6.40
N GLY A 216 -31.40 -58.35 5.72
CA GLY A 216 -32.29 -59.45 6.07
C GLY A 216 -31.83 -60.24 7.30
N ALA A 217 -32.82 -60.92 7.88
CA ALA A 217 -32.70 -62.20 8.57
C ALA A 217 -33.89 -63.05 8.14
#